data_AF-A0A970GCK2-F1
#
_entry.id   AF-A0A970GCK2-F1
#
_cell.length_a   1.000
_cell.length_b   1.000
_cell.length_c   1.000
_cell.angle_alpha   90.00
_cell.angle_beta   90.00
_cell.angle_gamma   90.00
#
_symmetry.space_group_name_H-M   'P 1'
#
loop_
_entity.id
_entity.type
_entity.pdbx_description
1 polymer ?
#
loop_
_entity_poly.entity_id
_entity_poly.type
_entity_poly.pdbx_seq_one_letter_code
_entity_poly.pdbx_strand_id
1 'polypeptide(L)'
;PFLLLLIDWFFGLISKVKPGRKFTEWLFTRTRRKGKSIEKYEEIGLVIFVGIPLPGTGGWTGALAANIFGLRFWRSMLFIFLGVIMAAIIVTALSLMGTLAL
;
A
#
# COMPACT_ATOMS: atom_id res chain seq x y z
N PRO A 1 6.61 5.14 -16.90
CA PRO A 1 6.05 5.91 -18.03
C PRO A 1 6.12 5.17 -19.37
N PHE A 2 7.31 4.86 -19.89
CA PHE A 2 7.47 4.12 -21.16
C PHE A 2 6.95 2.67 -21.11
N LEU A 3 7.14 1.98 -19.99
CA LEU A 3 6.71 0.59 -19.84
C LEU A 3 5.19 0.41 -19.93
N LEU A 4 4.42 1.32 -19.34
CA LEU A 4 2.95 1.31 -19.40
C LEU A 4 2.47 1.64 -20.82
N LEU A 5 3.05 2.66 -21.46
CA LEU A 5 2.70 3.00 -22.84
C LEU A 5 3.01 1.88 -23.84
N LEU A 6 4.12 1.16 -23.65
CA LEU A 6 4.49 0.01 -24.49
C LEU A 6 3.51 -1.15 -24.30
N ILE A 7 3.07 -1.40 -23.06
CA ILE A 7 2.13 -2.48 -22.74
C ILE A 7 0.73 -2.19 -23.29
N ASP A 8 0.26 -0.95 -23.17
CA ASP A 8 -1.05 -0.53 -23.66
C ASP A 8 -1.11 -0.62 -25.19
N TRP A 9 -0.03 -0.21 -25.87
CA TRP A 9 0.11 -0.36 -27.32
C TRP A 9 0.11 -1.83 -27.76
N PHE A 10 0.90 -2.68 -27.09
CA PHE A 10 1.02 -4.11 -27.40
C PHE A 10 -0.31 -4.86 -27.20
N PHE A 11 -1.00 -4.60 -26.08
CA PHE A 11 -2.32 -5.18 -25.83
C PHE A 11 -3.39 -4.63 -26.78
N GLY A 12 -3.28 -3.38 -27.20
CA GLY A 12 -4.12 -2.80 -28.27
C GLY A 12 -3.95 -3.53 -29.61
N LEU A 13 -2.75 -4.02 -29.92
CA LEU A 13 -2.46 -4.78 -31.14
C LEU A 13 -3.01 -6.21 -31.07
N ILE A 14 -2.81 -6.89 -29.93
CA ILE A 14 -3.26 -8.28 -29.71
C ILE A 14 -4.79 -8.37 -29.53
N SER A 15 -5.44 -7.35 -28.98
CA SER A 15 -6.89 -7.35 -28.77
C SER A 15 -7.71 -7.21 -30.06
N LYS A 16 -7.08 -6.85 -31.20
CA LYS A 16 -7.74 -6.83 -32.52
C LYS A 16 -8.18 -8.21 -33.01
N VAL A 17 -7.58 -9.29 -32.50
CA VAL A 17 -7.95 -10.67 -32.84
C VAL A 17 -8.76 -11.33 -31.72
N LYS A 18 -9.85 -12.03 -32.07
CA LYS A 18 -10.78 -12.68 -31.11
C LYS A 18 -10.09 -13.51 -30.00
N PRO A 19 -9.11 -14.39 -30.29
CA PRO A 19 -8.39 -15.11 -29.22
C PRO A 19 -7.51 -14.21 -28.36
N GLY A 20 -6.90 -13.18 -28.95
CA GLY A 20 -6.06 -12.21 -28.23
C GLY A 20 -6.86 -11.41 -27.21
N ARG A 21 -8.10 -10.99 -27.54
CA ARG A 21 -8.99 -10.32 -26.58
C ARG A 21 -9.29 -11.19 -25.36
N LYS A 22 -9.59 -12.48 -25.56
CA LYS A 22 -9.87 -13.43 -24.46
C LYS A 22 -8.62 -13.67 -23.60
N PHE A 23 -7.44 -13.71 -24.21
CA PHE A 23 -6.16 -13.82 -23.50
C PHE A 23 -5.84 -12.57 -22.66
N THR A 24 -6.03 -11.37 -23.23
CA THR A 24 -5.84 -10.11 -22.52
C THR A 24 -6.81 -9.96 -21.35
N GLU A 25 -8.09 -10.26 -21.55
CA GLU A 25 -9.09 -10.26 -20.47
C GLU A 25 -8.74 -11.28 -19.38
N TRP A 26 -8.32 -12.51 -19.74
CA TRP A 26 -7.88 -13.51 -18.76
C TRP A 26 -6.66 -13.03 -17.95
N LEU A 27 -5.65 -12.46 -18.61
CA LEU A 27 -4.46 -11.89 -17.95
C LEU A 27 -4.84 -10.74 -17.03
N PHE A 28 -5.62 -9.76 -17.50
CA PHE A 28 -6.06 -8.64 -16.67
C PHE A 28 -6.87 -9.13 -15.46
N THR A 29 -7.77 -10.10 -15.64
CA THR A 29 -8.57 -10.64 -14.53
C THR A 29 -7.72 -11.38 -13.51
N ARG A 30 -6.69 -12.12 -13.96
CA ARG A 30 -5.70 -12.80 -13.10
C ARG A 30 -4.85 -11.79 -12.33
N THR A 31 -4.35 -10.75 -13.01
CA THR A 31 -3.55 -9.67 -12.41
C THR A 31 -4.37 -8.87 -11.41
N ARG A 32 -5.64 -8.57 -11.71
CA ARG A 32 -6.55 -7.87 -10.78
C ARG A 32 -6.88 -8.71 -9.54
N ARG A 33 -7.03 -10.03 -9.71
CA ARG A 33 -7.21 -10.97 -8.58
C ARG A 33 -5.96 -11.04 -7.69
N LYS A 34 -4.76 -11.10 -8.27
CA LYS A 34 -3.51 -11.06 -7.51
C LYS A 34 -3.22 -9.68 -6.91
N GLY A 35 -3.63 -8.62 -7.60
CA GLY A 35 -3.47 -7.22 -7.18
C GLY A 35 -4.15 -6.92 -5.86
N LYS A 36 -5.37 -7.46 -5.60
CA LYS A 36 -6.01 -7.31 -4.28
C LYS A 36 -5.21 -7.91 -3.13
N SER A 37 -4.50 -9.01 -3.38
CA SER A 37 -3.65 -9.59 -2.34
C SER A 37 -2.46 -8.68 -2.07
N ILE A 38 -1.84 -8.13 -3.12
CA ILE A 38 -0.70 -7.21 -3.04
C ILE A 38 -1.11 -5.90 -2.33
N GLU A 39 -2.26 -5.32 -2.71
CA GLU A 39 -2.84 -4.11 -2.11
C GLU A 39 -3.03 -4.29 -0.59
N LYS A 40 -3.53 -5.46 -0.15
CA LYS A 40 -3.70 -5.74 1.28
C LYS A 40 -2.36 -5.78 2.03
N TYR A 41 -1.30 -6.32 1.42
CA TYR A 41 0.03 -6.35 2.04
C TYR A 41 0.67 -4.96 2.09
N GLU A 42 0.45 -4.12 1.08
CA GLU A 42 0.90 -2.72 1.06
C GLU A 42 0.22 -1.90 2.17
N GLU A 43 -1.09 -2.08 2.36
CA GLU A 43 -1.86 -1.43 3.42
C GLU A 43 -1.40 -1.86 4.83
N ILE A 44 -1.24 -3.17 5.06
CA ILE A 44 -0.78 -3.71 6.34
C ILE A 44 0.65 -3.26 6.63
N GLY A 45 1.53 -3.31 5.62
CA GLY A 45 2.91 -2.85 5.73
C GLY A 45 2.99 -1.37 6.11
N LEU A 46 2.10 -0.54 5.58
CA LEU A 46 2.02 0.87 5.92
C LEU A 46 1.61 1.11 7.39
N VAL A 47 0.60 0.38 7.90
CA VAL A 47 0.19 0.48 9.31
C VAL A 47 1.31 0.07 10.25
N ILE A 48 2.00 -1.03 9.95
CA ILE A 48 3.12 -1.51 10.77
C ILE A 48 4.28 -0.50 10.73
N PHE A 49 4.62 0.00 9.55
CA PHE A 49 5.70 0.99 9.38
C PHE A 49 5.46 2.26 10.20
N VAL A 50 4.23 2.78 10.19
CA VAL A 50 3.84 3.98 10.96
C VAL A 50 3.65 3.66 12.45
N GLY A 51 3.19 2.45 12.77
CA GLY A 51 2.81 2.05 14.12
C GLY A 51 3.97 1.66 15.03
N ILE A 52 5.14 1.33 14.48
CA ILE A 52 6.35 1.17 15.28
C ILE A 52 6.80 2.58 15.70
N PRO A 53 6.83 2.90 17.01
CA PRO A 53 7.18 4.23 17.48
C PRO A 53 8.70 4.45 17.43
N LEU A 54 9.25 4.63 16.23
CA LEU A 54 10.64 5.06 16.03
C LEU A 54 10.68 6.59 15.89
N PRO A 55 11.70 7.26 16.45
CA PRO A 55 11.92 8.68 16.20
C PRO A 55 12.14 8.90 14.69
N GLY A 56 11.20 9.57 14.03
CA GLY A 56 11.24 9.83 12.58
C GLY A 56 10.31 8.96 11.72
N THR A 57 9.72 7.87 12.26
CA THR A 57 8.60 7.17 11.61
C THR A 57 7.29 7.80 12.06
N GLY A 58 6.45 8.22 11.11
CA GLY A 58 5.20 8.92 11.42
C GLY A 58 4.39 9.22 10.18
N GLY A 59 3.41 10.13 10.28
CA GLY A 59 2.49 10.39 9.16
C GLY A 59 3.14 10.94 7.89
N TRP A 60 4.24 11.68 8.02
CA TRP A 60 5.00 12.29 6.94
C TRP A 60 5.86 11.26 6.17
N THR A 61 6.55 10.35 6.87
CA THR A 61 7.25 9.22 6.25
C THR A 61 6.28 8.12 5.79
N GLY A 62 5.16 7.94 6.49
CA GLY A 62 4.05 7.09 6.06
C GLY A 62 3.39 7.59 4.78
N ALA A 63 3.22 8.90 4.60
CA ALA A 63 2.70 9.47 3.35
C ALA A 63 3.64 9.23 2.16
N LEU A 64 4.96 9.30 2.38
CA LEU A 64 5.97 8.93 1.38
C LEU A 64 5.92 7.43 1.06
N ALA A 65 5.86 6.57 2.07
CA ALA A 65 5.73 5.12 1.89
C ALA A 65 4.45 4.76 1.12
N ALA A 66 3.33 5.43 1.42
CA ALA A 66 2.08 5.25 0.72
C ALA A 66 2.14 5.65 -0.77
N ASN A 67 2.91 6.69 -1.09
CA ASN A 67 3.16 7.09 -2.46
C ASN A 67 3.97 6.02 -3.22
N ILE A 68 5.02 5.47 -2.58
CA ILE A 68 5.85 4.40 -3.14
C ILE A 68 5.02 3.13 -3.38
N PHE A 69 4.12 2.79 -2.46
CA PHE A 69 3.19 1.65 -2.59
C PHE A 69 2.01 1.93 -3.54
N GLY A 70 1.91 3.13 -4.12
CA GLY A 70 0.82 3.47 -5.05
C GLY A 70 -0.58 3.42 -4.41
N LEU A 71 -0.66 3.59 -3.09
CA LEU A 71 -1.92 3.52 -2.36
C LEU A 71 -2.80 4.73 -2.70
N ARG A 72 -4.12 4.49 -2.77
CA ARG A 72 -5.09 5.57 -2.96
C ARG A 72 -5.06 6.52 -1.76
N PHE A 73 -5.06 7.83 -2.04
CA PHE A 73 -4.98 8.90 -1.03
C PHE A 73 -5.90 8.69 0.20
N TRP A 74 -7.18 8.37 -0.03
CA TRP A 74 -8.13 8.16 1.07
C TRP A 74 -7.84 6.90 1.89
N ARG A 75 -7.33 5.83 1.25
CA ARG A 75 -6.92 4.61 1.95
C ARG A 75 -5.65 4.85 2.74
N SER A 76 -4.64 5.43 2.12
CA SER A 76 -3.37 5.71 2.79
C SER A 76 -3.56 6.60 4.01
N MET A 77 -4.42 7.63 3.92
CA MET A 77 -4.75 8.49 5.06
C MET A 77 -5.39 7.71 6.22
N LEU A 78 -6.31 6.79 5.95
CA LEU A 78 -6.92 5.93 6.98
C LEU A 78 -5.90 4.99 7.62
N PHE A 79 -5.03 4.34 6.84
CA PHE A 79 -4.03 3.41 7.36
C PHE A 79 -2.91 4.11 8.14
N ILE A 80 -2.50 5.29 7.69
CA ILE A 80 -1.55 6.13 8.44
C ILE A 80 -2.18 6.53 9.79
N PHE A 81 -3.44 6.97 9.79
CA PHE A 81 -4.15 7.34 11.02
C PHE A 81 -4.24 6.16 12.01
N LEU A 82 -4.58 4.96 11.52
CA LEU A 82 -4.56 3.73 12.31
C LEU A 82 -3.19 3.42 12.90
N GLY A 83 -2.13 3.55 12.09
CA GLY A 83 -0.75 3.38 12.55
C GLY A 83 -0.38 4.36 13.66
N VAL A 84 -0.76 5.64 13.52
CA VAL A 84 -0.49 6.68 14.53
C VAL A 84 -1.22 6.40 15.84
N ILE A 85 -2.49 5.98 15.79
CA ILE A 85 -3.23 5.58 17.01
C ILE A 85 -2.52 4.41 17.70
N MET A 86 -2.09 3.40 16.94
CA MET A 86 -1.38 2.25 17.49
C MET A 86 -0.06 2.67 18.13
N ALA A 87 0.73 3.52 17.47
CA ALA A 87 1.97 4.08 18.03
C ALA A 87 1.70 4.87 19.32
N ALA A 88 0.65 5.69 19.36
CA ALA A 88 0.27 6.47 20.54
C ALA A 88 -0.06 5.58 21.74
N ILE A 89 -0.81 4.50 21.53
CA ILE A 89 -1.15 3.53 22.60
C ILE A 89 0.13 2.87 23.14
N ILE A 90 1.02 2.41 22.25
CA ILE A 90 2.27 1.73 22.63
C ILE A 90 3.17 2.68 23.42
N VAL A 91 3.39 3.90 22.92
CA VAL A 91 4.22 4.91 23.60
C VAL A 91 3.63 5.27 24.95
N THR A 92 2.31 5.47 25.04
CA THR A 92 1.67 5.81 26.32
C THR A 92 1.85 4.71 27.36
N ALA A 93 1.67 3.43 26.96
CA ALA A 93 1.88 2.29 27.86
C ALA A 93 3.35 2.18 28.32
N LEU A 94 4.31 2.36 27.40
CA LEU A 94 5.75 2.36 27.71
C LEU A 94 6.12 3.52 28.65
N SER A 95 5.60 4.73 28.40
CA SER A 95 5.84 5.89 29.26
C SER A 95 5.29 5.70 30.67
N LEU A 96 4.06 5.16 30.81
CA LEU A 96 3.46 4.87 32.11
C LEU A 96 4.27 3.85 32.91
N MET A 97 4.71 2.77 32.27
CA MET A 97 5.60 1.78 32.90
C MET A 97 6.94 2.39 33.32
N GLY A 98 7.53 3.24 32.48
CA GLY A 98 8.78 3.94 32.77
C GLY A 98 8.67 4.91 33.95
N THR A 99 7.55 5.65 34.06
CA THR A 99 7.31 6.57 35.18
C THR A 99 7.00 5.87 36.49
N LEU A 100 6.46 4.65 36.47
CA LEU A 100 6.19 3.86 37.67
C LEU A 100 7.44 3.10 38.18
N ALA A 101 8.46 2.97 37.35
CA ALA A 101 9.72 2.29 37.68
C ALA A 101 10.80 3.23 38.25
N LEU A 102 10.56 4.54 38.24
CA LEU A 102 11.40 5.61 38.80
C LEU A 102 10.81 6.10 40.14
#